data_AF-A0A965VEX2-F1
#
_entry.id   AF-A0A965VEX2-F1
#
_cell.length_a   1.000
_cell.length_b   1.000
_cell.length_c   1.000
_cell.angle_alpha   90.00
_cell.angle_beta   90.00
_cell.angle_gamma   90.00
#
_symmetry.space_group_name_H-M   'P 1'
#
loop_
_entity.id
_entity.type
_entity.pdbx_description
1 polymer ?
#
loop_
_entity_poly.entity_id
_entity_poly.type
_entity_poly.pdbx_seq_one_letter_code
_entity_poly.pdbx_strand_id
1 'polypeptide(L)'
;MFLMETENGRTLYIPSVFISYHGDALDFKTPLLRSNEALGKEAVKMLHLLGEKNVTGVITTVGAEQEFFLVAREQALSRPDIRLSGRTVFGKRPAKGQELEDHYFGHIPTRVHAFMNELEVELYKVGVPIKTRHNEVAPGQFEVAPIFEGSNIAADHNQLLMKVLRIVGARHNFTVLLHEKPFAGVNGSGKHVNWSMSDSTGRNLLDPGNTPHQNLVFLTALCGVMQGIYDHADVLRASVASTGNDHRLGANEAPPAIISCFLGDTLDKILNAIEAGKGDNVSAERALLDLGVNHLQHVALDNTDRNRTSPFAFTGNKFEFRAVGSSAPISFPTAILNAAVTSGLAKVNAKLAARAKGGAVSPEANFEVLREVIRDTRNIRFEGNGYSQEWRDEAARRGLGNFADTPSALGVWSDTKKTGFLVETGTLTGTDLESRAAIQWERYIKQRLIEINVAIEMAQTGILPTTLGYLGELVSLGEASARLHISTPAQKLAGE
;
A
#
# COMPACT_ATOMS: atom_id res chain seq x y z
N MET A 1 11.17 -23.65 -4.07
CA MET A 1 12.34 -23.86 -3.17
C MET A 1 13.54 -23.17 -3.79
N PHE A 2 14.45 -22.65 -3.00
CA PHE A 2 15.66 -22.00 -3.50
C PHE A 2 16.82 -22.22 -2.53
N LEU A 3 18.04 -22.12 -3.05
CA LEU A 3 19.25 -22.12 -2.23
C LEU A 3 19.61 -20.66 -1.93
N MET A 4 19.83 -20.36 -0.66
CA MET A 4 20.41 -19.07 -0.27
C MET A 4 21.86 -19.29 0.09
N GLU A 5 22.75 -18.56 -0.60
CA GLU A 5 24.16 -18.52 -0.27
C GLU A 5 24.40 -17.42 0.77
N THR A 6 25.11 -17.77 1.83
CA THR A 6 25.60 -16.83 2.84
C THR A 6 27.09 -17.06 3.04
N GLU A 7 27.76 -16.17 3.77
CA GLU A 7 29.19 -16.33 4.11
C GLU A 7 29.49 -17.69 4.78
N ASN A 8 28.50 -18.27 5.48
CA ASN A 8 28.64 -19.52 6.22
C ASN A 8 28.19 -20.77 5.42
N GLY A 9 27.88 -20.63 4.13
CA GLY A 9 27.52 -21.75 3.24
C GLY A 9 26.13 -21.63 2.60
N ARG A 10 25.69 -22.75 2.02
CA ARG A 10 24.43 -22.86 1.26
C ARG A 10 23.34 -23.49 2.11
N THR A 11 22.19 -22.84 2.21
CA THR A 11 21.03 -23.37 2.93
C THR A 11 19.85 -23.52 1.97
N LEU A 12 19.18 -24.67 2.01
CA LEU A 12 17.93 -24.90 1.27
C LEU A 12 16.76 -24.28 2.02
N TYR A 13 16.03 -23.40 1.34
CA TYR A 13 14.80 -22.80 1.85
C TYR A 13 13.58 -23.42 1.17
N ILE A 14 12.67 -23.93 1.99
CA ILE A 14 11.39 -24.49 1.57
C ILE A 14 10.29 -23.55 2.07
N PRO A 15 9.65 -22.76 1.19
CA PRO A 15 8.46 -21.99 1.56
C PRO A 15 7.41 -22.92 2.14
N SER A 16 6.91 -22.60 3.33
CA SER A 16 5.97 -23.44 4.06
C SER A 16 4.83 -22.59 4.62
N VAL A 17 3.76 -23.27 5.02
CA VAL A 17 2.67 -22.69 5.82
C VAL A 17 2.89 -23.04 7.29
N PHE A 18 2.49 -22.14 8.18
CA PHE A 18 2.53 -22.35 9.62
C PHE A 18 1.11 -22.45 10.16
N ILE A 19 0.76 -23.65 10.62
CA ILE A 19 -0.59 -24.01 11.02
C ILE A 19 -0.55 -24.54 12.45
N SER A 20 -1.56 -24.23 13.27
CA SER A 20 -1.71 -24.76 14.62
C SER A 20 -2.01 -26.28 14.58
N TYR A 21 -1.89 -26.95 15.74
CA TYR A 21 -2.32 -28.34 15.87
C TYR A 21 -3.80 -28.55 15.49
N HIS A 22 -4.64 -27.52 15.68
CA HIS A 22 -6.07 -27.54 15.40
C HIS A 22 -6.43 -27.05 13.97
N GLY A 23 -5.44 -26.67 13.15
CA GLY A 23 -5.68 -26.22 11.78
C GLY A 23 -5.80 -24.70 11.58
N ASP A 24 -5.56 -23.90 12.63
CA ASP A 24 -5.62 -22.44 12.57
C ASP A 24 -4.42 -21.84 11.84
N ALA A 25 -4.63 -20.73 11.13
CA ALA A 25 -3.58 -20.11 10.33
C ALA A 25 -2.71 -19.16 11.18
N LEU A 26 -1.50 -19.60 11.54
CA LEU A 26 -0.52 -18.83 12.31
C LEU A 26 0.41 -17.96 11.44
N ASP A 27 0.35 -18.11 10.12
CA ASP A 27 1.13 -17.34 9.14
C ASP A 27 0.28 -16.26 8.41
N PHE A 28 0.86 -15.56 7.45
CA PHE A 28 0.10 -14.71 6.51
C PHE A 28 -0.15 -15.38 5.14
N LYS A 29 0.43 -16.57 4.91
CA LYS A 29 0.41 -17.25 3.61
C LYS A 29 -0.88 -18.02 3.41
N THR A 30 -1.34 -18.73 4.43
CA THR A 30 -2.56 -19.51 4.43
C THR A 30 -3.80 -18.64 4.12
N PRO A 31 -4.01 -17.47 4.76
CA PRO A 31 -5.10 -16.57 4.37
C PRO A 31 -5.01 -16.09 2.92
N LEU A 32 -3.81 -15.76 2.43
CA LEU A 32 -3.60 -15.35 1.04
C LEU A 32 -4.00 -16.46 0.07
N LEU A 33 -3.55 -17.70 0.30
CA LEU A 33 -3.89 -18.85 -0.53
C LEU A 33 -5.41 -19.13 -0.54
N ARG A 34 -6.06 -19.11 0.63
CA ARG A 34 -7.52 -19.25 0.75
C ARG A 34 -8.26 -18.15 -0.01
N SER A 35 -7.83 -16.90 0.13
CA SER A 35 -8.44 -15.76 -0.56
C SER A 35 -8.26 -15.82 -2.08
N ASN A 36 -7.11 -16.30 -2.57
CA ASN A 36 -6.85 -16.50 -3.99
C ASN A 36 -7.78 -17.56 -4.58
N GLU A 37 -7.97 -18.67 -3.86
CA GLU A 37 -8.87 -19.73 -4.28
C GLU A 37 -10.33 -19.27 -4.30
N ALA A 38 -10.77 -18.56 -3.26
CA ALA A 38 -12.12 -18.02 -3.16
C ALA A 38 -12.43 -17.04 -4.31
N LEU A 39 -11.53 -16.08 -4.54
CA LEU A 39 -11.66 -15.12 -5.63
C LEU A 39 -11.61 -15.80 -6.99
N GLY A 40 -10.70 -16.75 -7.19
CA GLY A 40 -10.57 -17.49 -8.44
C GLY A 40 -11.86 -18.24 -8.80
N LYS A 41 -12.48 -18.92 -7.83
CA LYS A 41 -13.78 -19.59 -8.03
C LYS A 41 -14.88 -18.61 -8.39
N GLU A 42 -14.97 -17.48 -7.70
CA GLU A 42 -16.03 -16.50 -7.95
C GLU A 42 -15.86 -15.76 -9.28
N ALA A 43 -14.62 -15.47 -9.67
CA ALA A 43 -14.30 -14.88 -10.97
C ALA A 43 -14.58 -15.86 -12.13
N VAL A 44 -14.33 -17.16 -11.97
CA VAL A 44 -14.73 -18.18 -12.98
C VAL A 44 -16.25 -18.22 -13.14
N LYS A 45 -17.03 -18.16 -12.05
CA LYS A 45 -18.49 -18.09 -12.13
C LYS A 45 -18.95 -16.84 -12.90
N MET A 46 -18.34 -15.69 -12.61
CA MET A 46 -18.60 -14.45 -13.35
C MET A 46 -18.38 -14.66 -14.85
N LEU A 47 -17.20 -15.15 -15.24
CA LEU A 47 -16.86 -15.40 -16.64
C LEU A 47 -17.83 -16.38 -17.31
N HIS A 48 -18.23 -17.44 -16.62
CA HIS A 48 -19.22 -18.39 -17.13
C HIS A 48 -20.60 -17.74 -17.31
N LEU A 49 -21.03 -16.85 -16.42
CA LEU A 49 -22.28 -16.08 -16.59
C LEU A 49 -22.21 -15.14 -17.81
N LEU A 50 -21.01 -14.69 -18.18
CA LEU A 50 -20.76 -13.88 -19.37
C LEU A 50 -20.56 -14.70 -20.65
N GLY A 51 -20.66 -16.04 -20.57
CA GLY A 51 -20.54 -16.94 -21.72
C GLY A 51 -19.13 -17.48 -21.98
N GLU A 52 -18.12 -17.11 -21.18
CA GLU A 52 -16.73 -17.54 -21.32
C GLU A 52 -16.50 -18.93 -20.71
N LYS A 53 -17.11 -19.97 -21.30
CA LYS A 53 -17.17 -21.33 -20.73
C LYS A 53 -15.83 -22.08 -20.72
N ASN A 54 -14.85 -21.65 -21.51
CA ASN A 54 -13.55 -22.34 -21.64
C ASN A 54 -12.57 -21.98 -20.50
N VAL A 55 -12.91 -21.00 -19.66
CA VAL A 55 -12.06 -20.58 -18.54
C VAL A 55 -12.19 -21.58 -17.39
N THR A 56 -11.07 -22.12 -16.93
CA THR A 56 -11.01 -23.13 -15.86
C THR A 56 -10.49 -22.58 -14.54
N GLY A 57 -9.84 -21.42 -14.55
CA GLY A 57 -9.28 -20.79 -13.37
C GLY A 57 -9.00 -19.31 -13.57
N VAL A 58 -8.96 -18.58 -12.46
CA VAL A 58 -8.51 -17.20 -12.39
C VAL A 58 -7.54 -17.09 -11.22
N ILE A 59 -6.40 -16.45 -11.44
CA ILE A 59 -5.41 -16.15 -10.42
C ILE A 59 -5.32 -14.64 -10.20
N THR A 60 -4.90 -14.23 -9.02
CA THR A 60 -4.53 -12.84 -8.76
C THR A 60 -3.05 -12.63 -9.04
N THR A 61 -2.71 -11.47 -9.58
CA THR A 61 -1.33 -11.04 -9.81
C THR A 61 -1.01 -9.81 -8.98
N VAL A 62 0.25 -9.73 -8.52
CA VAL A 62 0.74 -8.62 -7.72
C VAL A 62 2.14 -8.20 -8.19
N GLY A 63 2.35 -6.91 -8.40
CA GLY A 63 3.66 -6.26 -8.48
C GLY A 63 3.84 -5.33 -7.28
N ALA A 64 4.83 -5.60 -6.42
CA ALA A 64 5.04 -4.82 -5.19
C ALA A 64 6.26 -3.88 -5.33
N GLU A 65 6.00 -2.58 -5.35
CA GLU A 65 7.04 -1.54 -5.38
C GLU A 65 7.59 -1.37 -3.96
N GLN A 66 8.87 -1.65 -3.73
CA GLN A 66 9.46 -1.59 -2.40
C GLN A 66 10.30 -0.32 -2.24
N GLU A 67 9.80 0.63 -1.45
CA GLU A 67 10.58 1.78 -1.02
C GLU A 67 11.34 1.50 0.28
N PHE A 68 12.50 2.15 0.43
CA PHE A 68 13.36 2.05 1.60
C PHE A 68 14.35 3.22 1.68
N PHE A 69 14.95 3.42 2.86
CA PHE A 69 16.08 4.35 3.04
C PHE A 69 17.40 3.61 3.23
N LEU A 70 18.49 4.21 2.75
CA LEU A 70 19.85 3.81 3.09
C LEU A 70 20.52 4.86 3.96
N VAL A 71 21.02 4.43 5.11
CA VAL A 71 21.83 5.26 6.01
C VAL A 71 23.21 4.64 6.15
N ALA A 72 24.27 5.46 6.17
CA ALA A 72 25.61 4.95 6.46
C ALA A 72 25.60 4.20 7.80
N ARG A 73 26.18 2.99 7.83
CA ARG A 73 26.08 2.10 8.99
C ARG A 73 26.57 2.75 10.28
N GLU A 74 27.68 3.49 10.22
CA GLU A 74 28.23 4.22 11.37
C GLU A 74 27.24 5.26 11.92
N GLN A 75 26.61 6.05 11.05
CA GLN A 75 25.61 7.05 11.44
C GLN A 75 24.34 6.42 12.02
N ALA A 76 23.92 5.27 11.50
CA ALA A 76 22.79 4.54 12.07
C ALA A 76 23.14 3.96 13.45
N LEU A 77 24.37 3.46 13.63
CA LEU A 77 24.84 2.89 14.89
C LEU A 77 25.04 3.94 15.99
N SER A 78 25.40 5.17 15.63
CA SER A 78 25.50 6.31 16.57
C SER A 78 24.13 6.86 17.00
N ARG A 79 23.03 6.32 16.44
CA ARG A 79 21.65 6.73 16.72
C ARG A 79 20.87 5.58 17.36
N PRO A 80 20.78 5.54 18.71
CA PRO A 80 20.02 4.51 19.42
C PRO A 80 18.56 4.38 18.95
N ASP A 81 17.91 5.49 18.62
CA ASP A 81 16.56 5.51 18.10
C ASP A 81 16.42 4.85 16.73
N ILE A 82 17.32 5.11 15.78
CA ILE A 82 17.32 4.39 14.49
C ILE A 82 17.54 2.89 14.73
N ARG A 83 18.48 2.52 15.61
CA ARG A 83 18.85 1.12 15.85
C ARG A 83 17.74 0.32 16.54
N LEU A 84 17.00 0.94 17.45
CA LEU A 84 16.02 0.26 18.30
C LEU A 84 14.58 0.40 17.79
N SER A 85 14.24 1.53 17.16
CA SER A 85 12.88 1.82 16.68
C SER A 85 12.76 1.86 15.15
N GLY A 86 13.87 1.86 14.41
CA GLY A 86 13.88 1.98 12.95
C GLY A 86 13.59 3.38 12.42
N ARG A 87 13.37 4.36 13.31
CA ARG A 87 13.14 5.77 12.99
C ARG A 87 13.83 6.71 13.97
N THR A 88 13.88 7.98 13.61
CA THR A 88 14.29 9.04 14.52
C THR A 88 13.12 9.47 15.42
N VAL A 89 13.38 9.57 16.73
CA VAL A 89 12.42 10.10 17.73
C VAL A 89 12.71 11.56 18.08
N PHE A 90 13.98 11.96 17.98
CA PHE A 90 14.42 13.36 18.03
C PHE A 90 15.22 13.72 16.77
N GLY A 91 15.18 14.99 16.38
CA GLY A 91 16.00 15.52 15.30
C GLY A 91 15.63 16.93 14.91
N LYS A 92 16.65 17.76 14.64
CA LYS A 92 16.48 19.07 14.01
C LYS A 92 16.50 18.89 12.49
N ARG A 93 15.64 19.62 11.78
CA ARG A 93 15.67 19.65 10.31
C ARG A 93 17.01 20.26 9.82
N PRO A 94 17.66 19.67 8.81
CA PRO A 94 18.84 20.26 8.20
C PRO A 94 18.50 21.59 7.50
N ALA A 95 19.52 22.40 7.18
CA ALA A 95 19.32 23.66 6.45
C ALA A 95 18.86 23.44 5.00
N LYS A 96 19.27 22.31 4.39
CA LYS A 96 18.72 21.75 3.16
C LYS A 96 18.17 20.36 3.47
N GLY A 97 16.85 20.22 3.49
CA GLY A 97 16.13 18.96 3.57
C GLY A 97 15.69 18.50 2.19
N GLN A 98 14.38 18.60 1.91
CA GLN A 98 13.75 18.16 0.66
C GLN A 98 13.07 19.33 -0.08
N GLU A 99 13.44 20.58 0.20
CA GLU A 99 12.75 21.77 -0.31
C GLU A 99 12.81 21.91 -1.84
N LEU A 100 13.80 21.29 -2.49
CA LEU A 100 14.00 21.38 -3.94
C LEU A 100 13.38 20.23 -4.73
N GLU A 101 12.90 19.18 -4.05
CA GLU A 101 12.40 17.93 -4.69
C GLU A 101 13.38 17.35 -5.74
N ASP A 102 14.67 17.66 -5.61
CA ASP A 102 15.73 17.43 -6.61
C ASP A 102 16.29 16.00 -6.62
N HIS A 103 15.79 15.14 -5.72
CA HIS A 103 16.28 13.78 -5.55
C HIS A 103 15.58 12.78 -6.47
N TYR A 104 14.32 13.02 -6.84
CA TYR A 104 13.56 12.11 -7.69
C TYR A 104 14.19 12.04 -9.10
N PHE A 105 14.62 10.85 -9.50
CA PHE A 105 15.45 10.64 -10.71
C PHE A 105 16.75 11.47 -10.78
N GLY A 106 17.23 11.97 -9.64
CA GLY A 106 18.51 12.66 -9.52
C GLY A 106 19.73 11.71 -9.60
N HIS A 107 20.94 12.27 -9.51
CA HIS A 107 22.18 11.50 -9.53
C HIS A 107 22.29 10.54 -8.32
N ILE A 108 22.43 9.23 -8.57
CA ILE A 108 22.66 8.22 -7.53
C ILE A 108 24.16 8.17 -7.15
N PRO A 109 24.53 8.30 -5.87
CA PRO A 109 25.94 8.19 -5.46
C PRO A 109 26.58 6.84 -5.83
N THR A 110 27.86 6.84 -6.22
CA THR A 110 28.58 5.62 -6.65
C THR A 110 28.50 4.47 -5.64
N ARG A 111 28.56 4.77 -4.33
CA ARG A 111 28.44 3.76 -3.26
C ARG A 111 27.06 3.10 -3.25
N VAL A 112 25.99 3.86 -3.53
CA VAL A 112 24.63 3.33 -3.64
C VAL A 112 24.48 2.51 -4.91
N HIS A 113 25.03 2.97 -6.04
CA HIS A 113 25.05 2.19 -7.28
C HIS A 113 25.71 0.82 -7.10
N ALA A 114 26.84 0.74 -6.38
CA ALA A 114 27.50 -0.52 -6.07
C ALA A 114 26.59 -1.46 -5.25
N PHE A 115 25.95 -0.94 -4.20
CA PHE A 115 24.95 -1.66 -3.42
C PHE A 115 23.80 -2.18 -4.30
N MET A 116 23.23 -1.32 -5.14
CA MET A 116 22.10 -1.68 -6.00
C MET A 116 22.48 -2.74 -7.03
N ASN A 117 23.72 -2.73 -7.56
CA ASN A 117 24.19 -3.71 -8.54
C ASN A 117 24.33 -5.10 -7.92
N GLU A 118 24.90 -5.18 -6.72
CA GLU A 118 24.97 -6.44 -5.98
C GLU A 118 23.59 -6.94 -5.56
N LEU A 119 22.72 -6.03 -5.07
CA LEU A 119 21.34 -6.34 -4.73
C LEU A 119 20.64 -7.01 -5.90
N GLU A 120 20.82 -6.48 -7.11
CA GLU A 120 20.18 -7.00 -8.30
C GLU A 120 20.63 -8.42 -8.64
N VAL A 121 21.94 -8.66 -8.63
CA VAL A 121 22.52 -9.99 -8.85
C VAL A 121 22.02 -11.00 -7.81
N GLU A 122 21.99 -10.62 -6.54
CA GLU A 122 21.59 -11.51 -5.44
C GLU A 122 20.09 -11.84 -5.49
N LEU A 123 19.24 -10.91 -5.93
CA LEU A 123 17.82 -11.13 -6.14
C LEU A 123 17.54 -12.08 -7.30
N TYR A 124 18.24 -11.94 -8.42
CA TYR A 124 18.13 -12.88 -9.54
C TYR A 124 18.55 -14.30 -9.16
N LYS A 125 19.60 -14.46 -8.33
CA LYS A 125 20.03 -15.79 -7.84
C LYS A 125 18.93 -16.52 -7.07
N VAL A 126 18.06 -15.79 -6.36
CA VAL A 126 16.94 -16.36 -5.61
C VAL A 126 15.60 -16.30 -6.37
N GLY A 127 15.63 -15.91 -7.65
CA GLY A 127 14.48 -15.95 -8.55
C GLY A 127 13.56 -14.73 -8.53
N VAL A 128 13.93 -13.63 -7.84
CA VAL A 128 13.10 -12.41 -7.78
C VAL A 128 13.31 -11.58 -9.06
N PRO A 129 12.26 -11.35 -9.88
CA PRO A 129 12.41 -10.73 -11.20
C PRO A 129 12.33 -9.21 -11.12
N ILE A 130 13.33 -8.58 -10.49
CA ILE A 130 13.45 -7.11 -10.45
C ILE A 130 13.50 -6.49 -11.85
N LYS A 131 12.85 -5.34 -12.01
CA LYS A 131 12.73 -4.65 -13.30
C LYS A 131 13.22 -3.22 -13.24
N THR A 132 12.87 -2.50 -12.18
CA THR A 132 13.22 -1.08 -12.02
C THR A 132 13.84 -0.83 -10.66
N ARG A 133 14.69 0.20 -10.62
CA ARG A 133 15.28 0.74 -9.41
C ARG A 133 15.62 2.21 -9.65
N HIS A 134 15.30 3.08 -8.69
CA HIS A 134 15.57 4.51 -8.81
C HIS A 134 15.65 5.19 -7.44
N ASN A 135 16.10 6.44 -7.46
CA ASN A 135 15.92 7.35 -6.33
C ASN A 135 14.44 7.68 -6.15
N GLU A 136 14.03 7.79 -4.91
CA GLU A 136 12.74 8.34 -4.52
C GLU A 136 12.86 9.82 -4.16
N VAL A 137 11.75 10.46 -3.78
CA VAL A 137 11.69 11.92 -3.57
C VAL A 137 12.51 12.39 -2.37
N ALA A 138 12.60 11.62 -1.27
CA ALA A 138 13.39 12.03 -0.11
C ALA A 138 14.89 11.69 -0.26
N PRO A 139 15.79 12.48 0.36
CA PRO A 139 17.22 12.18 0.38
C PRO A 139 17.53 10.81 0.97
N GLY A 140 18.26 9.98 0.22
CA GLY A 140 18.61 8.63 0.64
C GLY A 140 17.45 7.64 0.65
N GLN A 141 16.31 7.99 0.03
CA GLN A 141 15.20 7.09 -0.27
C GLN A 141 15.36 6.50 -1.67
N PHE A 142 15.03 5.22 -1.81
CA PHE A 142 15.11 4.48 -3.06
C PHE A 142 13.93 3.54 -3.19
N GLU A 143 13.65 3.13 -4.42
CA GLU A 143 12.66 2.11 -4.75
C GLU A 143 13.28 1.00 -5.60
N VAL A 144 12.80 -0.23 -5.40
CA VAL A 144 12.99 -1.36 -6.30
C VAL A 144 11.63 -2.01 -6.57
N ALA A 145 11.31 -2.24 -7.85
CA ALA A 145 10.09 -2.93 -8.24
C ALA A 145 10.39 -4.15 -9.14
N PRO A 146 9.84 -5.34 -8.81
CA PRO A 146 9.84 -6.50 -9.68
C PRO A 146 8.70 -6.47 -10.70
N ILE A 147 8.85 -7.30 -11.74
CA ILE A 147 7.73 -7.66 -12.61
C ILE A 147 6.64 -8.31 -11.74
N PHE A 148 5.37 -8.05 -12.05
CA PHE A 148 4.28 -8.70 -11.35
C PHE A 148 4.32 -10.22 -11.53
N GLU A 149 3.84 -10.94 -10.52
CA GLU A 149 3.76 -12.40 -10.53
C GLU A 149 2.43 -12.83 -9.92
N GLY A 150 2.12 -14.13 -9.95
CA GLY A 150 1.00 -14.67 -9.16
C GLY A 150 1.16 -14.25 -7.68
N SER A 151 0.09 -13.74 -7.07
CA SER A 151 0.16 -13.01 -5.79
C SER A 151 0.87 -13.75 -4.65
N ASN A 152 0.76 -15.09 -4.60
CA ASN A 152 1.47 -15.91 -3.62
C ASN A 152 2.99 -15.88 -3.83
N ILE A 153 3.44 -15.96 -5.07
CA ILE A 153 4.87 -15.88 -5.42
C ILE A 153 5.39 -14.47 -5.20
N ALA A 154 4.64 -13.45 -5.65
CA ALA A 154 4.98 -12.05 -5.41
C ALA A 154 5.14 -11.74 -3.91
N ALA A 155 4.28 -12.31 -3.06
CA ALA A 155 4.39 -12.15 -1.61
C ALA A 155 5.66 -12.79 -1.03
N ASP A 156 6.03 -13.99 -1.47
CA ASP A 156 7.30 -14.63 -1.07
C ASP A 156 8.51 -13.83 -1.57
N HIS A 157 8.48 -13.42 -2.83
CA HIS A 157 9.54 -12.65 -3.46
C HIS A 157 9.72 -11.29 -2.81
N ASN A 158 8.66 -10.61 -2.36
CA ASN A 158 8.78 -9.38 -1.58
C ASN A 158 9.44 -9.61 -0.20
N GLN A 159 9.11 -10.71 0.49
CA GLN A 159 9.80 -11.06 1.75
C GLN A 159 11.28 -11.34 1.55
N LEU A 160 11.62 -12.06 0.46
CA LEU A 160 13.01 -12.30 0.08
C LEU A 160 13.72 -11.00 -0.29
N LEU A 161 13.05 -10.11 -1.03
CA LEU A 161 13.57 -8.80 -1.39
C LEU A 161 13.95 -8.02 -0.14
N MET A 162 13.05 -7.90 0.84
CA MET A 162 13.35 -7.22 2.11
C MET A 162 14.50 -7.88 2.90
N LYS A 163 14.65 -9.21 2.83
CA LYS A 163 15.75 -9.93 3.46
C LYS A 163 17.08 -9.64 2.75
N VAL A 164 17.13 -9.76 1.42
CA VAL A 164 18.34 -9.54 0.63
C VAL A 164 18.78 -8.08 0.71
N LEU A 165 17.84 -7.12 0.72
CA LEU A 165 18.12 -5.70 0.98
C LEU A 165 18.99 -5.53 2.24
N ARG A 166 18.59 -6.13 3.36
CA ARG A 166 19.33 -6.01 4.63
C ARG A 166 20.72 -6.68 4.56
N ILE A 167 20.81 -7.85 3.92
CA ILE A 167 22.07 -8.59 3.79
C ILE A 167 23.07 -7.82 2.93
N VAL A 168 22.66 -7.38 1.74
CA VAL A 168 23.51 -6.60 0.82
C VAL A 168 23.80 -5.23 1.41
N GLY A 169 22.84 -4.62 2.11
CA GLY A 169 23.03 -3.34 2.79
C GLY A 169 24.14 -3.42 3.83
N ALA A 170 24.15 -4.47 4.65
CA ALA A 170 25.20 -4.71 5.62
C ALA A 170 26.59 -4.88 4.95
N ARG A 171 26.68 -5.65 3.85
CA ARG A 171 27.93 -5.84 3.07
C ARG A 171 28.49 -4.51 2.53
N HIS A 172 27.61 -3.56 2.17
CA HIS A 172 27.98 -2.23 1.65
C HIS A 172 28.09 -1.14 2.71
N ASN A 173 28.18 -1.50 4.00
CA ASN A 173 28.23 -0.56 5.13
C ASN A 173 27.05 0.42 5.14
N PHE A 174 25.87 -0.07 4.81
CA PHE A 174 24.59 0.60 4.97
C PHE A 174 23.73 -0.08 6.03
N THR A 175 22.84 0.70 6.63
CA THR A 175 21.66 0.21 7.33
C THR A 175 20.45 0.53 6.45
N VAL A 176 19.70 -0.51 6.06
CA VAL A 176 18.45 -0.37 5.32
C VAL A 176 17.33 -0.11 6.31
N LEU A 177 16.61 0.99 6.14
CA LEU A 177 15.42 1.32 6.94
C LEU A 177 14.17 1.07 6.11
N LEU A 178 13.34 0.14 6.58
CA LEU A 178 12.04 -0.21 6.00
C LEU A 178 10.88 0.38 6.80
N HIS A 179 11.16 1.24 7.79
CA HIS A 179 10.13 1.94 8.53
C HIS A 179 9.42 2.93 7.59
N GLU A 180 8.10 3.09 7.72
CA GLU A 180 7.27 3.89 6.81
C GLU A 180 7.59 5.39 6.89
N LYS A 181 8.09 5.86 8.04
CA LYS A 181 8.54 7.25 8.24
C LYS A 181 9.82 7.33 9.08
N PRO A 182 11.01 7.03 8.53
CA PRO A 182 12.25 7.01 9.31
C PRO A 182 12.67 8.41 9.80
N PHE A 183 12.40 9.43 8.98
CA PHE A 183 12.76 10.83 9.24
C PHE A 183 11.54 11.74 9.15
N ALA A 184 11.40 12.65 10.11
CA ALA A 184 10.32 13.63 10.12
C ALA A 184 10.58 14.77 9.11
N GLY A 185 9.52 15.21 8.42
CA GLY A 185 9.59 16.36 7.50
C GLY A 185 10.05 16.06 6.07
N VAL A 186 10.29 14.80 5.72
CA VAL A 186 10.59 14.32 4.35
C VAL A 186 9.59 13.24 3.92
N ASN A 187 9.58 12.79 2.67
CA ASN A 187 8.69 11.70 2.23
C ASN A 187 8.88 10.42 3.07
N GLY A 188 7.81 9.66 3.22
CA GLY A 188 7.85 8.35 3.87
C GLY A 188 8.00 7.24 2.84
N SER A 189 8.31 6.03 3.29
CA SER A 189 8.42 4.85 2.43
C SER A 189 7.11 4.07 2.34
N GLY A 190 6.57 3.93 1.15
CA GLY A 190 5.42 3.09 0.83
C GLY A 190 5.78 1.67 0.39
N LYS A 191 4.74 0.87 0.15
CA LYS A 191 4.83 -0.32 -0.68
C LYS A 191 3.62 -0.41 -1.58
N HIS A 192 3.69 0.12 -2.80
CA HIS A 192 2.53 0.07 -3.68
C HIS A 192 2.29 -1.37 -4.15
N VAL A 193 1.07 -1.85 -3.93
CA VAL A 193 0.64 -3.19 -4.33
C VAL A 193 -0.19 -3.06 -5.60
N ASN A 194 0.44 -3.30 -6.74
CA ASN A 194 -0.20 -3.33 -8.05
C ASN A 194 -0.89 -4.68 -8.24
N TRP A 195 -2.21 -4.71 -8.06
CA TRP A 195 -3.05 -5.90 -8.03
C TRP A 195 -3.91 -6.03 -9.29
N SER A 196 -4.00 -7.25 -9.84
CA SER A 196 -4.90 -7.58 -10.94
C SER A 196 -5.36 -9.05 -10.91
N MET A 197 -6.17 -9.46 -11.90
CA MET A 197 -6.70 -10.82 -12.08
C MET A 197 -6.43 -11.32 -13.50
N SER A 198 -5.89 -12.52 -13.63
CA SER A 198 -5.62 -13.17 -14.91
C SER A 198 -6.29 -14.53 -14.99
N ASP A 199 -6.96 -14.80 -16.10
CA ASP A 199 -7.63 -16.08 -16.33
C ASP A 199 -6.69 -17.16 -16.90
N SER A 200 -7.19 -18.40 -16.97
CA SER A 200 -6.45 -19.56 -17.48
C SER A 200 -6.06 -19.45 -18.96
N THR A 201 -6.60 -18.48 -19.70
CA THR A 201 -6.23 -18.20 -21.10
C THR A 201 -5.15 -17.13 -21.23
N GLY A 202 -4.75 -16.52 -20.10
CA GLY A 202 -3.78 -15.42 -20.04
C GLY A 202 -4.41 -14.03 -20.23
N ARG A 203 -5.74 -13.93 -20.27
CA ARG A 203 -6.44 -12.64 -20.36
C ARG A 203 -6.36 -11.93 -19.01
N ASN A 204 -6.03 -10.64 -19.01
CA ASN A 204 -6.17 -9.77 -17.86
C ASN A 204 -7.62 -9.28 -17.77
N LEU A 205 -8.32 -9.57 -16.67
CA LEU A 205 -9.72 -9.20 -16.49
C LEU A 205 -9.92 -7.71 -16.22
N LEU A 206 -8.86 -7.00 -15.87
CA LEU A 206 -8.86 -5.55 -15.63
C LEU A 206 -8.27 -4.77 -16.81
N ASP A 207 -7.99 -5.41 -17.95
CA ASP A 207 -7.58 -4.71 -19.17
C ASP A 207 -8.82 -4.14 -19.89
N PRO A 208 -8.94 -2.79 -20.01
CA PRO A 208 -10.04 -2.16 -20.71
C PRO A 208 -10.09 -2.50 -22.21
N GLY A 209 -8.94 -2.78 -22.82
CA GLY A 209 -8.81 -2.87 -24.28
C GLY A 209 -9.10 -1.55 -24.99
N ASN A 210 -9.32 -1.62 -26.30
CA ASN A 210 -9.53 -0.43 -27.14
C ASN A 210 -10.93 0.18 -27.02
N THR A 211 -11.94 -0.64 -26.69
CA THR A 211 -13.34 -0.23 -26.53
C THR A 211 -13.87 -0.61 -25.14
N PRO A 212 -13.38 0.04 -24.06
CA PRO A 212 -13.73 -0.30 -22.68
C PRO A 212 -15.23 -0.35 -22.40
N HIS A 213 -16.00 0.54 -23.04
CA HIS A 213 -17.44 0.63 -22.90
C HIS A 213 -18.21 -0.57 -23.47
N GLN A 214 -17.58 -1.36 -24.35
CA GLN A 214 -18.15 -2.61 -24.91
C GLN A 214 -17.60 -3.87 -24.22
N ASN A 215 -16.50 -3.73 -23.46
CA ASN A 215 -15.83 -4.85 -22.82
C ASN A 215 -16.56 -5.28 -21.53
N LEU A 216 -17.57 -6.13 -21.68
CA LEU A 216 -18.39 -6.59 -20.57
C LEU A 216 -17.60 -7.34 -19.48
N VAL A 217 -16.57 -8.10 -19.86
CA VAL A 217 -15.72 -8.80 -18.89
C VAL A 217 -15.01 -7.79 -18.00
N PHE A 218 -14.36 -6.80 -18.61
CA PHE A 218 -13.71 -5.71 -17.89
C PHE A 218 -14.68 -4.93 -17.01
N LEU A 219 -15.81 -4.46 -17.56
CA LEU A 219 -16.77 -3.66 -16.80
C LEU A 219 -17.38 -4.44 -15.63
N THR A 220 -17.65 -5.73 -15.81
CA THR A 220 -18.18 -6.59 -14.74
C THR A 220 -17.13 -6.82 -13.65
N ALA A 221 -15.88 -7.11 -14.02
CA ALA A 221 -14.77 -7.26 -13.08
C ALA A 221 -14.53 -5.95 -12.30
N LEU A 222 -14.51 -4.81 -12.99
CA LEU A 222 -14.36 -3.48 -12.41
C LEU A 222 -15.49 -3.17 -11.41
N CYS A 223 -16.75 -3.46 -11.78
CA CYS A 223 -17.90 -3.30 -10.88
C CYS A 223 -17.80 -4.21 -9.65
N GLY A 224 -17.35 -5.45 -9.81
CA GLY A 224 -17.08 -6.36 -8.70
C GLY A 224 -16.02 -5.84 -7.74
N VAL A 225 -14.92 -5.29 -8.28
CA VAL A 225 -13.88 -4.63 -7.47
C VAL A 225 -14.47 -3.44 -6.72
N MET A 226 -15.11 -2.50 -7.42
CA MET A 226 -15.73 -1.32 -6.79
C MET A 226 -16.74 -1.70 -5.71
N GLN A 227 -17.58 -2.71 -5.95
CA GLN A 227 -18.54 -3.20 -4.96
C GLN A 227 -17.82 -3.73 -3.72
N GLY A 228 -16.75 -4.50 -3.89
CA GLY A 228 -15.93 -5.02 -2.80
C GLY A 228 -15.27 -3.92 -1.97
N ILE A 229 -14.69 -2.90 -2.63
CA ILE A 229 -14.10 -1.76 -1.93
C ILE A 229 -15.18 -0.94 -1.20
N TYR A 230 -16.32 -0.68 -1.85
CA TYR A 230 -17.44 0.05 -1.27
C TYR A 230 -17.97 -0.61 0.02
N ASP A 231 -18.12 -1.92 0.00
CA ASP A 231 -18.65 -2.66 1.15
C ASP A 231 -17.65 -2.80 2.31
N HIS A 232 -16.34 -2.85 2.00
CA HIS A 232 -15.31 -3.32 2.95
C HIS A 232 -14.12 -2.36 3.13
N ALA A 233 -14.28 -1.09 2.74
CA ALA A 233 -13.27 -0.02 2.84
C ALA A 233 -12.62 0.07 4.22
N ASP A 234 -13.43 -0.01 5.29
CA ASP A 234 -12.95 0.08 6.67
C ASP A 234 -11.97 -1.04 7.03
N VAL A 235 -12.25 -2.27 6.59
CA VAL A 235 -11.40 -3.44 6.85
C VAL A 235 -10.13 -3.39 6.01
N LEU A 236 -10.19 -2.83 4.80
CA LEU A 236 -9.00 -2.55 3.99
C LEU A 236 -8.09 -1.53 4.69
N ARG A 237 -8.65 -0.45 5.25
CA ARG A 237 -7.87 0.51 6.06
C ARG A 237 -7.24 -0.15 7.28
N ALA A 238 -7.98 -1.03 7.96
CA ALA A 238 -7.48 -1.77 9.12
C ALA A 238 -6.36 -2.75 8.75
N SER A 239 -6.37 -3.33 7.54
CA SER A 239 -5.34 -4.27 7.06
C SER A 239 -3.94 -3.68 6.91
N VAL A 240 -3.85 -2.35 6.78
CA VAL A 240 -2.59 -1.61 6.62
C VAL A 240 -2.22 -0.78 7.86
N ALA A 241 -2.95 -0.94 8.97
CA ALA A 241 -2.68 -0.20 10.20
C ALA A 241 -1.38 -0.68 10.87
N SER A 242 -0.51 0.27 11.21
CA SER A 242 0.72 0.03 11.98
C SER A 242 1.23 1.35 12.57
N THR A 243 2.04 1.25 13.62
CA THR A 243 2.67 2.45 14.23
C THR A 243 3.44 3.27 13.20
N GLY A 244 4.18 2.62 12.31
CA GLY A 244 4.94 3.30 11.27
C GLY A 244 4.03 3.99 10.25
N ASN A 245 2.95 3.33 9.83
CA ASN A 245 2.03 3.87 8.82
C ASN A 245 1.22 5.07 9.35
N ASP A 246 0.94 5.12 10.67
CA ASP A 246 0.33 6.30 11.32
C ASP A 246 1.17 7.58 11.10
N HIS A 247 2.48 7.45 10.96
CA HIS A 247 3.37 8.58 10.68
C HIS A 247 3.52 8.91 9.19
N ARG A 248 3.00 8.04 8.31
CA ARG A 248 3.13 8.17 6.85
C ARG A 248 1.84 8.64 6.21
N LEU A 249 0.70 8.00 6.49
CA LEU A 249 -0.56 8.25 5.79
C LEU A 249 -1.04 9.71 5.93
N GLY A 250 -1.59 10.26 4.85
CA GLY A 250 -2.18 11.59 4.81
C GLY A 250 -1.19 12.75 4.65
N ALA A 251 0.07 12.47 4.29
CA ALA A 251 1.09 13.48 4.05
C ALA A 251 2.11 13.02 3.00
N ASN A 252 2.75 13.98 2.31
CA ASN A 252 3.91 13.77 1.44
C ASN A 252 3.76 12.56 0.50
N GLU A 253 2.79 12.62 -0.42
CA GLU A 253 2.45 11.59 -1.42
C GLU A 253 1.86 10.27 -0.88
N ALA A 254 1.84 10.05 0.44
CA ALA A 254 1.10 8.92 1.00
C ALA A 254 -0.40 9.22 1.07
N PRO A 255 -1.28 8.29 0.70
CA PRO A 255 -2.73 8.54 0.67
C PRO A 255 -3.30 8.78 2.09
N PRO A 256 -4.46 9.47 2.22
CA PRO A 256 -5.16 9.60 3.49
C PRO A 256 -5.71 8.25 3.97
N ALA A 257 -6.17 8.21 5.22
CA ALA A 257 -6.80 7.02 5.82
C ALA A 257 -8.18 6.66 5.24
N ILE A 258 -8.76 7.52 4.41
CA ILE A 258 -10.07 7.32 3.78
C ILE A 258 -9.87 6.48 2.53
N ILE A 259 -10.38 5.26 2.51
CA ILE A 259 -10.28 4.36 1.34
C ILE A 259 -11.32 4.76 0.29
N SER A 260 -10.84 5.21 -0.87
CA SER A 260 -11.62 5.57 -2.05
C SER A 260 -10.96 5.05 -3.32
N CYS A 261 -11.74 4.91 -4.38
CA CYS A 261 -11.26 4.49 -5.69
C CYS A 261 -11.07 5.70 -6.62
N PHE A 262 -9.90 5.78 -7.23
CA PHE A 262 -9.60 6.69 -8.33
C PHE A 262 -9.63 5.89 -9.64
N LEU A 263 -10.41 6.32 -10.62
CA LEU A 263 -10.53 5.62 -11.91
C LEU A 263 -9.87 6.38 -13.07
N GLY A 264 -9.68 7.69 -12.91
CA GLY A 264 -9.30 8.62 -13.95
C GLY A 264 -10.50 9.12 -14.75
N ASP A 265 -10.40 10.35 -15.24
CA ASP A 265 -11.45 11.08 -15.97
C ASP A 265 -12.15 10.26 -17.06
N THR A 266 -11.39 9.52 -17.86
CA THR A 266 -11.94 8.77 -18.99
C THR A 266 -12.85 7.64 -18.52
N LEU A 267 -12.39 6.84 -17.55
CA LEU A 267 -13.15 5.71 -17.07
C LEU A 267 -14.34 6.16 -16.23
N ASP A 268 -14.19 7.21 -15.42
CA ASP A 268 -15.32 7.79 -14.67
C ASP A 268 -16.41 8.34 -15.62
N LYS A 269 -16.04 9.02 -16.72
CA LYS A 269 -17.00 9.43 -17.77
C LYS A 269 -17.72 8.25 -18.41
N ILE A 270 -17.02 7.15 -18.69
CA ILE A 270 -17.64 5.92 -19.24
C ILE A 270 -18.68 5.37 -18.25
N LEU A 271 -18.33 5.25 -16.97
CA LEU A 271 -19.25 4.73 -15.96
C LEU A 271 -20.47 5.65 -15.78
N ASN A 272 -20.26 6.97 -15.72
CA ASN A 272 -21.35 7.94 -15.61
C ASN A 272 -22.26 7.90 -16.85
N ALA A 273 -21.72 7.68 -18.05
CA ALA A 273 -22.51 7.51 -19.28
C ALA A 273 -23.33 6.21 -19.26
N ILE A 274 -22.76 5.11 -18.75
CA ILE A 274 -23.49 3.84 -18.57
C ILE A 274 -24.65 4.04 -17.57
N GLU A 275 -24.39 4.67 -16.43
CA GLU A 275 -25.39 4.98 -15.40
C GLU A 275 -26.53 5.86 -15.94
N ALA A 276 -26.20 6.90 -16.73
CA ALA A 276 -27.19 7.81 -17.32
C ALA A 276 -27.93 7.21 -18.54
N GLY A 277 -27.32 6.23 -19.22
CA GLY A 277 -27.83 5.67 -20.46
C GLY A 277 -29.16 4.94 -20.29
N LYS A 278 -30.12 5.23 -21.18
CA LYS A 278 -31.40 4.51 -21.29
C LYS A 278 -31.22 3.27 -22.16
N GLY A 279 -30.98 2.12 -21.55
CA GLY A 279 -31.26 0.79 -22.14
C GLY A 279 -30.35 0.29 -23.28
N ASP A 280 -29.93 1.14 -24.23
CA ASP A 280 -29.42 0.68 -25.53
C ASP A 280 -27.93 1.01 -25.70
N ASN A 281 -27.11 0.04 -26.14
CA ASN A 281 -25.67 0.21 -26.43
C ASN A 281 -25.38 1.41 -27.35
N VAL A 282 -26.29 1.69 -28.29
CA VAL A 282 -26.19 2.82 -29.23
C VAL A 282 -26.25 4.17 -28.51
N SER A 283 -26.95 4.27 -27.38
CA SER A 283 -27.05 5.53 -26.60
C SER A 283 -25.78 5.82 -25.81
N ALA A 284 -25.13 4.80 -25.27
CA ALA A 284 -23.86 4.93 -24.55
C ALA A 284 -22.71 5.20 -25.52
N GLU A 285 -22.66 4.50 -26.66
CA GLU A 285 -21.68 4.76 -27.71
C GLU A 285 -21.83 6.17 -28.29
N ARG A 286 -23.07 6.64 -28.51
CA ARG A 286 -23.35 8.01 -28.95
C ARG A 286 -23.00 9.06 -27.90
N ALA A 287 -23.27 8.80 -26.61
CA ALA A 287 -22.85 9.69 -25.54
C ALA A 287 -21.32 9.75 -25.41
N LEU A 288 -20.61 8.63 -25.67
CA LEU A 288 -19.15 8.58 -25.69
C LEU A 288 -18.56 9.28 -26.92
N LEU A 289 -19.21 9.15 -28.08
CA LEU A 289 -18.97 9.93 -29.30
C LEU A 289 -19.10 11.44 -29.03
N ASP A 290 -20.18 11.86 -28.38
CA ASP A 290 -20.44 13.25 -28.02
C ASP A 290 -19.44 13.77 -26.96
N LEU A 291 -18.92 12.89 -26.11
CA LEU A 291 -17.85 13.17 -25.14
C LEU A 291 -16.43 13.10 -25.75
N GLY A 292 -16.30 12.77 -27.04
CA GLY A 292 -15.02 12.70 -27.76
C GLY A 292 -14.13 11.50 -27.41
N VAL A 293 -14.69 10.42 -26.87
CA VAL A 293 -13.96 9.23 -26.34
C VAL A 293 -13.85 8.10 -27.37
N ASN A 294 -13.86 8.40 -28.68
CA ASN A 294 -13.97 7.39 -29.74
C ASN A 294 -12.82 6.41 -29.83
N HIS A 295 -11.63 6.86 -29.48
CA HIS A 295 -10.45 6.02 -29.42
C HIS A 295 -9.65 6.51 -28.22
N LEU A 296 -9.49 5.66 -27.20
CA LEU A 296 -8.23 5.70 -26.49
C LEU A 296 -7.20 5.38 -27.58
N GLN A 297 -6.61 6.43 -28.19
CA GLN A 297 -5.33 6.25 -28.85
C GLN A 297 -4.44 5.49 -27.86
N HIS A 298 -3.40 4.80 -28.33
CA HIS A 298 -2.33 4.31 -27.46
C HIS A 298 -1.59 5.48 -26.75
N VAL A 299 -2.30 6.49 -26.24
CA VAL A 299 -2.01 7.24 -25.04
C VAL A 299 -1.44 6.22 -24.07
N ALA A 300 -0.15 6.40 -23.75
CA ALA A 300 0.65 5.44 -23.04
C ALA A 300 -0.16 4.76 -21.92
N LEU A 301 0.04 3.44 -21.77
CA LEU A 301 -0.48 2.59 -20.68
C LEU A 301 -0.29 3.16 -19.24
N ASP A 302 0.31 4.35 -19.13
CA ASP A 302 0.77 5.05 -17.94
C ASP A 302 0.32 6.53 -17.88
N ASN A 303 -0.67 6.94 -18.69
CA ASN A 303 -1.20 8.32 -18.69
C ASN A 303 -2.40 8.50 -17.74
N THR A 304 -2.47 7.69 -16.68
CA THR A 304 -3.41 7.97 -15.59
C THR A 304 -2.97 9.26 -14.92
N ASP A 305 -3.83 10.27 -15.01
CA ASP A 305 -3.76 11.49 -14.20
C ASP A 305 -3.27 11.11 -12.80
N ARG A 306 -2.04 11.55 -12.48
CA ARG A 306 -1.24 11.04 -11.36
C ARG A 306 -1.75 11.64 -10.05
N ASN A 307 -2.99 11.34 -9.71
CA ASN A 307 -3.51 11.62 -8.39
C ASN A 307 -2.89 10.66 -7.38
N ARG A 308 -1.65 10.93 -6.99
CA ARG A 308 -0.84 10.16 -6.03
C ARG A 308 -1.47 10.09 -4.63
N THR A 309 -2.45 10.95 -4.37
CA THR A 309 -3.15 11.02 -3.08
C THR A 309 -4.23 9.95 -2.92
N SER A 310 -4.62 9.25 -3.99
CA SER A 310 -5.63 8.18 -3.89
C SER A 310 -5.04 6.91 -3.27
N PRO A 311 -5.73 6.27 -2.31
CA PRO A 311 -5.28 5.02 -1.69
C PRO A 311 -5.44 3.82 -2.62
N PHE A 312 -6.41 3.82 -3.53
CA PHE A 312 -6.69 2.72 -4.44
C PHE A 312 -6.98 3.27 -5.84
N ALA A 313 -6.00 3.18 -6.75
CA ALA A 313 -6.07 3.84 -8.05
C ALA A 313 -6.05 2.82 -9.20
N PHE A 314 -6.95 2.96 -10.16
CA PHE A 314 -6.87 2.22 -11.42
C PHE A 314 -5.74 2.82 -12.27
N THR A 315 -4.76 2.00 -12.63
CA THR A 315 -3.54 2.41 -13.36
C THR A 315 -3.44 1.68 -14.69
N GLY A 316 -4.43 1.92 -15.55
CA GLY A 316 -4.50 1.43 -16.93
C GLY A 316 -5.09 0.03 -17.08
N ASN A 317 -4.56 -0.97 -16.36
CA ASN A 317 -4.99 -2.37 -16.48
C ASN A 317 -4.90 -3.17 -15.15
N LYS A 318 -4.80 -2.46 -14.04
CA LYS A 318 -4.62 -2.98 -12.68
C LYS A 318 -5.04 -1.92 -11.67
N PHE A 319 -5.20 -2.31 -10.41
CA PHE A 319 -5.36 -1.36 -9.31
C PHE A 319 -4.07 -1.28 -8.50
N GLU A 320 -3.72 -0.07 -8.07
CA GLU A 320 -2.59 0.19 -7.20
C GLU A 320 -3.07 0.53 -5.80
N PHE A 321 -2.76 -0.34 -4.82
CA PHE A 321 -3.07 -0.12 -3.42
C PHE A 321 -1.90 0.57 -2.71
N ARG A 322 -1.97 1.88 -2.56
CA ARG A 322 -0.87 2.75 -2.08
C ARG A 322 -0.78 2.86 -0.56
N ALA A 323 -1.82 2.44 0.16
CA ALA A 323 -1.90 2.59 1.60
C ALA A 323 -1.02 1.58 2.37
N VAL A 324 -0.48 0.56 1.71
CA VAL A 324 0.38 -0.47 2.33
C VAL A 324 1.74 0.13 2.72
N GLY A 325 2.18 -0.14 3.95
CA GLY A 325 3.46 0.35 4.48
C GLY A 325 4.68 -0.41 3.94
N SER A 326 5.83 0.27 3.87
CA SER A 326 7.11 -0.31 3.42
C SER A 326 7.60 -1.49 4.28
N SER A 327 7.22 -1.60 5.55
CA SER A 327 7.58 -2.75 6.41
C SER A 327 6.58 -3.91 6.34
N ALA A 328 5.38 -3.66 5.82
CA ALA A 328 4.27 -4.62 5.90
C ALA A 328 4.46 -5.82 4.96
N PRO A 329 4.10 -7.05 5.39
CA PRO A 329 3.99 -8.18 4.47
C PRO A 329 2.79 -7.96 3.55
N ILE A 330 3.00 -7.98 2.22
CA ILE A 330 1.90 -7.74 1.26
C ILE A 330 0.82 -8.81 1.30
N SER A 331 1.14 -10.02 1.75
CA SER A 331 0.22 -11.14 1.79
C SER A 331 -1.07 -10.83 2.56
N PHE A 332 -1.00 -10.09 3.66
CA PHE A 332 -2.17 -9.80 4.47
C PHE A 332 -3.10 -8.75 3.82
N PRO A 333 -2.63 -7.53 3.46
CA PRO A 333 -3.46 -6.58 2.72
C PRO A 333 -4.02 -7.17 1.41
N THR A 334 -3.24 -7.96 0.68
CA THR A 334 -3.72 -8.64 -0.53
C THR A 334 -4.80 -9.68 -0.22
N ALA A 335 -4.68 -10.45 0.87
CA ALA A 335 -5.71 -11.41 1.26
C ALA A 335 -7.05 -10.72 1.58
N ILE A 336 -6.99 -9.59 2.30
CA ILE A 336 -8.18 -8.78 2.62
C ILE A 336 -8.78 -8.18 1.34
N LEU A 337 -7.95 -7.67 0.43
CA LEU A 337 -8.40 -7.18 -0.87
C LEU A 337 -9.08 -8.27 -1.69
N ASN A 338 -8.47 -9.44 -1.81
CA ASN A 338 -9.05 -10.58 -2.52
C ASN A 338 -10.41 -10.98 -1.93
N ALA A 339 -10.53 -11.04 -0.60
CA ALA A 339 -11.77 -11.36 0.08
C ALA A 339 -12.85 -10.29 -0.18
N ALA A 340 -12.48 -9.01 -0.13
CA ALA A 340 -13.39 -7.90 -0.41
C ALA A 340 -13.91 -7.98 -1.84
N VAL A 341 -13.03 -8.18 -2.83
CA VAL A 341 -13.40 -8.35 -4.24
C VAL A 341 -14.23 -9.63 -4.44
N THR A 342 -13.93 -10.72 -3.73
CA THR A 342 -14.74 -11.95 -3.78
C THR A 342 -16.17 -11.67 -3.33
N SER A 343 -16.34 -10.97 -2.21
CA SER A 343 -17.66 -10.57 -1.69
C SER A 343 -18.39 -9.66 -2.68
N GLY A 344 -17.69 -8.69 -3.27
CA GLY A 344 -18.23 -7.79 -4.30
C GLY A 344 -18.69 -8.54 -5.56
N LEU A 345 -17.82 -9.41 -6.11
CA LEU A 345 -18.15 -10.24 -7.25
C LEU A 345 -19.31 -11.20 -6.97
N ALA A 346 -19.39 -11.79 -5.78
CA ALA A 346 -20.50 -12.65 -5.41
C ALA A 346 -21.85 -11.90 -5.46
N LYS A 347 -21.89 -10.64 -4.98
CA LYS A 347 -23.09 -9.79 -5.09
C LYS A 347 -23.44 -9.48 -6.55
N VAL A 348 -22.46 -9.12 -7.37
CA VAL A 348 -22.68 -8.87 -8.81
C VAL A 348 -23.15 -10.14 -9.52
N ASN A 349 -22.50 -11.27 -9.28
CA ASN A 349 -22.85 -12.57 -9.84
C ASN A 349 -24.26 -13.00 -9.45
N ALA A 350 -24.70 -12.74 -8.22
CA ALA A 350 -26.08 -13.03 -7.81
C ALA A 350 -27.10 -12.22 -8.63
N LYS A 351 -26.84 -10.92 -8.85
CA LYS A 351 -27.70 -10.05 -9.69
C LYS A 351 -27.69 -10.48 -11.16
N LEU A 352 -26.55 -10.91 -11.67
CA LEU A 352 -26.38 -11.45 -13.04
C LEU A 352 -27.10 -12.78 -13.20
N ALA A 353 -26.91 -13.72 -12.27
CA ALA A 353 -27.53 -15.04 -12.31
C ALA A 353 -29.06 -14.96 -12.27
N ALA A 354 -29.64 -14.01 -11.53
CA ALA A 354 -31.08 -13.75 -11.50
C ALA A 354 -31.65 -13.32 -12.86
N ARG A 355 -30.81 -12.79 -13.77
CA ARG A 355 -31.17 -12.36 -15.12
C ARG A 355 -30.66 -13.30 -16.21
N ALA A 356 -29.96 -14.38 -15.85
CA ALA A 356 -29.41 -15.34 -16.79
C ALA A 356 -30.52 -16.21 -17.41
N LYS A 357 -30.42 -16.46 -18.72
CA LYS A 357 -31.26 -17.43 -19.44
C LYS A 357 -30.34 -18.45 -20.10
N GLY A 358 -30.61 -19.75 -19.89
CA GLY A 358 -29.75 -20.81 -20.45
C GLY A 358 -28.32 -20.82 -19.87
N GLY A 359 -28.11 -20.27 -18.67
CA GLY A 359 -26.80 -20.25 -18.00
C GLY A 359 -25.83 -19.17 -18.48
N ALA A 360 -26.32 -18.18 -19.24
CA ALA A 360 -25.58 -16.97 -19.59
C ALA A 360 -26.50 -15.74 -19.52
N VAL A 361 -25.91 -14.56 -19.32
CA VAL A 361 -26.61 -13.28 -19.27
C VAL A 361 -26.50 -12.59 -20.61
N SER A 362 -27.60 -12.01 -21.12
CA SER A 362 -27.51 -11.20 -22.35
C SER A 362 -26.76 -9.89 -22.08
N PRO A 363 -26.10 -9.29 -23.10
CA PRO A 363 -25.42 -8.01 -22.95
C PRO A 363 -26.28 -6.92 -22.30
N GLU A 364 -27.55 -6.83 -22.69
CA GLU A 364 -28.50 -5.81 -22.19
C GLU A 364 -28.77 -6.00 -20.70
N ALA A 365 -29.04 -7.23 -20.29
CA ALA A 365 -29.31 -7.56 -18.89
C ALA A 365 -28.05 -7.41 -18.02
N ASN A 366 -26.85 -7.62 -18.59
CA ASN A 366 -25.61 -7.29 -17.90
C ASN A 366 -25.50 -5.77 -17.67
N PHE A 367 -25.69 -4.95 -18.70
CA PHE A 367 -25.65 -3.49 -18.53
C PHE A 367 -26.66 -2.97 -17.50
N GLU A 368 -27.85 -3.56 -17.37
CA GLU A 368 -28.77 -3.23 -16.29
C GLU A 368 -28.17 -3.47 -14.90
N VAL A 369 -27.52 -4.62 -14.68
CA VAL A 369 -26.84 -4.92 -13.41
C VAL A 369 -25.69 -3.95 -13.17
N LEU A 370 -24.87 -3.69 -14.19
CA LEU A 370 -23.74 -2.76 -14.07
C LEU A 370 -24.22 -1.35 -13.71
N ARG A 371 -25.32 -0.86 -14.30
CA ARG A 371 -25.91 0.44 -13.93
C ARG A 371 -26.28 0.53 -12.46
N GLU A 372 -26.91 -0.52 -11.92
CA GLU A 372 -27.23 -0.57 -10.49
C GLU A 372 -25.96 -0.49 -9.65
N VAL A 373 -24.95 -1.31 -9.96
CA VAL A 373 -23.70 -1.37 -9.17
C VAL A 373 -22.91 -0.06 -9.29
N ILE A 374 -22.84 0.54 -10.47
CA ILE A 374 -22.19 1.85 -10.68
C ILE A 374 -22.88 2.93 -9.83
N ARG A 375 -24.21 2.96 -9.80
CA ARG A 375 -24.93 3.90 -8.94
C ARG A 375 -24.67 3.64 -7.46
N ASP A 376 -24.75 2.39 -7.03
CA ASP A 376 -24.60 2.00 -5.62
C ASP A 376 -23.17 2.27 -5.10
N THR A 377 -22.16 2.13 -5.95
CA THR A 377 -20.74 2.35 -5.61
C THR A 377 -20.25 3.77 -5.84
N ARG A 378 -21.13 4.71 -6.23
CA ARG A 378 -20.75 6.10 -6.55
C ARG A 378 -19.98 6.80 -5.43
N ASN A 379 -20.30 6.50 -4.18
CA ASN A 379 -19.74 7.19 -3.02
C ASN A 379 -18.23 6.98 -2.85
N ILE A 380 -17.69 5.81 -3.23
CA ILE A 380 -16.25 5.55 -3.15
C ILE A 380 -15.45 6.14 -4.31
N ARG A 381 -16.09 6.52 -5.43
CA ARG A 381 -15.37 7.10 -6.58
C ARG A 381 -14.98 8.54 -6.27
N PHE A 382 -13.69 8.83 -6.33
CA PHE A 382 -13.17 10.16 -6.06
C PHE A 382 -11.93 10.46 -6.90
N GLU A 383 -12.05 11.49 -7.74
CA GLU A 383 -11.03 11.92 -8.69
C GLU A 383 -10.20 13.12 -8.18
N GLY A 384 -10.60 13.74 -7.06
CA GLY A 384 -9.99 14.97 -6.53
C GLY A 384 -8.83 14.76 -5.55
N ASN A 385 -8.34 15.86 -4.98
CA ASN A 385 -7.24 15.83 -4.00
C ASN A 385 -7.67 15.19 -2.66
N GLY A 386 -7.10 14.03 -2.32
CA GLY A 386 -7.37 13.29 -1.10
C GLY A 386 -6.88 13.94 0.20
N TYR A 387 -6.05 14.98 0.13
CA TYR A 387 -5.55 15.69 1.32
C TYR A 387 -6.45 16.82 1.78
N SER A 388 -7.36 17.26 0.93
CA SER A 388 -8.16 18.45 1.17
C SER A 388 -9.12 18.24 2.35
N GLN A 389 -9.39 19.31 3.10
CA GLN A 389 -10.39 19.23 4.18
C GLN A 389 -11.78 19.02 3.58
N GLU A 390 -12.01 19.59 2.38
CA GLU A 390 -13.20 19.40 1.58
C GLU A 390 -13.46 17.91 1.31
N TRP A 391 -12.41 17.14 0.97
CA TRP A 391 -12.56 15.69 0.77
C TRP A 391 -12.92 14.98 2.08
N ARG A 392 -12.32 15.35 3.21
CA ARG A 392 -12.65 14.74 4.51
C ARG A 392 -14.12 14.95 4.86
N ASP A 393 -14.63 16.17 4.65
CA ASP A 393 -16.01 16.52 4.95
C ASP A 393 -17.00 15.88 3.94
N GLU A 394 -16.62 15.82 2.67
CA GLU A 394 -17.35 15.11 1.61
C GLU A 394 -17.41 13.60 1.89
N ALA A 395 -16.29 12.96 2.19
CA ALA A 395 -16.20 11.54 2.49
C ALA A 395 -17.09 11.15 3.69
N ALA A 396 -17.09 11.96 4.75
CA ALA A 396 -17.99 11.78 5.88
C ALA A 396 -19.48 11.86 5.48
N ARG A 397 -19.86 12.85 4.65
CA ARG A 397 -21.23 12.95 4.10
C ARG A 397 -21.61 11.76 3.22
N ARG A 398 -20.63 11.18 2.51
CA ARG A 398 -20.78 9.97 1.68
C ARG A 398 -20.78 8.67 2.49
N GLY A 399 -20.52 8.73 3.80
CA GLY A 399 -20.48 7.58 4.70
C GLY A 399 -19.19 6.77 4.68
N LEU A 400 -18.09 7.33 4.14
CA LEU A 400 -16.79 6.66 4.11
C LEU A 400 -16.07 6.78 5.46
N GLY A 401 -15.54 5.67 5.97
CA GLY A 401 -14.79 5.64 7.22
C GLY A 401 -13.46 6.42 7.13
N ASN A 402 -13.09 7.05 8.25
CA ASN A 402 -11.81 7.75 8.40
C ASN A 402 -11.14 7.35 9.72
N PHE A 403 -10.33 6.29 9.67
CA PHE A 403 -9.56 5.80 10.83
C PHE A 403 -8.12 6.34 10.76
N ALA A 404 -7.93 7.52 11.34
CA ALA A 404 -6.69 8.29 11.19
C ALA A 404 -5.48 7.63 11.88
N ASP A 405 -5.70 6.82 12.91
CA ASP A 405 -4.65 6.18 13.69
C ASP A 405 -4.86 4.66 13.81
N THR A 406 -3.82 3.95 14.23
CA THR A 406 -3.88 2.50 14.37
C THR A 406 -4.89 2.05 15.42
N PRO A 407 -5.01 2.64 16.63
CA PRO A 407 -6.02 2.22 17.59
C PRO A 407 -7.47 2.27 17.06
N SER A 408 -7.85 3.35 16.39
CA SER A 408 -9.18 3.48 15.77
C SER A 408 -9.37 2.46 14.64
N ALA A 409 -8.35 2.25 13.80
CA ALA A 409 -8.40 1.26 12.72
C ALA A 409 -8.45 -0.18 13.25
N LEU A 410 -7.74 -0.50 14.34
CA LEU A 410 -7.76 -1.84 14.95
C LEU A 410 -9.09 -2.15 15.61
N GLY A 411 -9.85 -1.14 16.06
CA GLY A 411 -11.21 -1.30 16.54
C GLY A 411 -12.15 -1.95 15.51
N VAL A 412 -11.89 -1.74 14.21
CA VAL A 412 -12.66 -2.36 13.11
C VAL A 412 -12.61 -3.89 13.16
N TRP A 413 -11.48 -4.49 13.59
CA TRP A 413 -11.36 -5.94 13.67
C TRP A 413 -12.34 -6.58 14.66
N SER A 414 -12.81 -5.82 15.64
CA SER A 414 -13.78 -6.28 16.65
C SER A 414 -15.24 -6.12 16.17
N ASP A 415 -15.49 -5.41 15.07
CA ASP A 415 -16.82 -5.25 14.51
C ASP A 415 -17.14 -6.42 13.57
N THR A 416 -17.84 -7.42 14.11
CA THR A 416 -18.21 -8.64 13.37
C THR A 416 -19.10 -8.37 12.16
N LYS A 417 -19.82 -7.24 12.12
CA LYS A 417 -20.62 -6.87 10.94
C LYS A 417 -19.71 -6.45 9.78
N LYS A 418 -18.60 -5.77 10.09
CA LYS A 418 -17.61 -5.36 9.10
C LYS A 418 -16.69 -6.50 8.69
N THR A 419 -16.33 -7.40 9.61
CA THR A 419 -15.37 -8.48 9.33
C THR A 419 -16.00 -9.81 8.89
N GLY A 420 -17.33 -9.95 8.99
CA GLY A 420 -18.04 -11.20 8.69
C GLY A 420 -17.76 -11.78 7.31
N PHE A 421 -17.56 -10.92 6.28
CA PHE A 421 -17.24 -11.37 4.93
C PHE A 421 -15.94 -12.18 4.84
N LEU A 422 -14.98 -11.98 5.77
CA LEU A 422 -13.72 -12.73 5.79
C LEU A 422 -13.95 -14.20 6.15
N VAL A 423 -14.97 -14.48 6.97
CA VAL A 423 -15.40 -15.83 7.31
C VAL A 423 -16.28 -16.41 6.20
N GLU A 424 -17.22 -15.62 5.67
CA GLU A 424 -18.11 -16.05 4.58
C GLU A 424 -17.33 -16.43 3.31
N THR A 425 -16.26 -15.71 2.99
CA THR A 425 -15.37 -16.03 1.86
C THR A 425 -14.40 -17.16 2.16
N GLY A 426 -14.32 -17.64 3.41
CA GLY A 426 -13.37 -18.66 3.85
C GLY A 426 -11.91 -18.18 3.92
N THR A 427 -11.68 -16.86 3.87
CA THR A 427 -10.33 -16.28 3.92
C THR A 427 -9.72 -16.43 5.31
N LEU A 428 -10.52 -16.17 6.36
CA LEU A 428 -10.16 -16.32 7.77
C LEU A 428 -11.26 -17.10 8.50
N THR A 429 -10.89 -17.81 9.56
CA THR A 429 -11.85 -18.33 10.54
C THR A 429 -12.16 -17.27 11.61
N GLY A 430 -13.17 -17.52 12.45
CA GLY A 430 -13.42 -16.66 13.63
C GLY A 430 -12.21 -16.60 14.56
N THR A 431 -11.57 -17.74 14.82
CA THR A 431 -10.34 -17.83 15.62
C THR A 431 -9.18 -17.07 14.97
N ASP A 432 -9.04 -17.14 13.64
CA ASP A 432 -8.01 -16.39 12.91
C ASP A 432 -8.22 -14.87 13.07
N LEU A 433 -9.47 -14.39 13.07
CA LEU A 433 -9.79 -12.97 13.26
C LEU A 433 -9.45 -12.48 14.67
N GLU A 434 -9.91 -13.19 15.70
CA GLU A 434 -9.67 -12.83 17.10
C GLU A 434 -8.17 -12.80 17.43
N SER A 435 -7.45 -13.86 17.06
CA SER A 435 -6.01 -13.97 17.30
C SER A 435 -5.21 -12.87 16.59
N ARG A 436 -5.56 -12.56 15.33
CA ARG A 436 -4.91 -11.46 14.59
C ARG A 436 -5.18 -10.11 15.21
N ALA A 437 -6.42 -9.84 15.61
CA ALA A 437 -6.75 -8.59 16.29
C ALA A 437 -5.89 -8.43 17.56
N ALA A 438 -5.80 -9.47 18.39
CA ALA A 438 -4.98 -9.46 19.61
C ALA A 438 -3.49 -9.23 19.31
N ILE A 439 -2.93 -9.93 18.32
CA ILE A 439 -1.51 -9.80 17.92
C ILE A 439 -1.21 -8.38 17.42
N GLN A 440 -2.11 -7.78 16.64
CA GLN A 440 -1.89 -6.42 16.12
C GLN A 440 -1.95 -5.37 17.24
N TRP A 441 -2.86 -5.52 18.21
CA TRP A 441 -2.88 -4.68 19.41
C TRP A 441 -1.59 -4.80 20.21
N GLU A 442 -1.14 -6.03 20.47
CA GLU A 442 0.10 -6.28 21.20
C GLU A 442 1.32 -5.69 20.48
N ARG A 443 1.40 -5.89 19.15
CA ARG A 443 2.45 -5.33 18.30
C ARG A 443 2.46 -3.80 18.38
N TYR A 444 1.30 -3.16 18.23
CA TYR A 444 1.18 -1.71 18.32
C TYR A 444 1.69 -1.18 19.66
N ILE A 445 1.20 -1.74 20.77
CA ILE A 445 1.58 -1.34 22.13
C ILE A 445 3.09 -1.49 22.32
N LYS A 446 3.67 -2.64 21.97
CA LYS A 446 5.11 -2.89 22.12
C LYS A 446 5.96 -1.93 21.29
N GLN A 447 5.60 -1.69 20.03
CA GLN A 447 6.33 -0.76 19.16
C GLN A 447 6.28 0.67 19.70
N ARG A 448 5.11 1.16 20.13
CA ARG A 448 4.97 2.48 20.76
C ARG A 448 5.77 2.60 22.07
N LEU A 449 5.76 1.57 22.91
CA LEU A 449 6.53 1.55 24.15
C LEU A 449 8.04 1.60 23.89
N ILE A 450 8.54 0.88 22.87
CA ILE A 450 9.95 0.96 22.48
C ILE A 450 10.31 2.40 22.07
N GLU A 451 9.52 3.05 21.22
CA GLU A 451 9.76 4.45 20.82
C GLU A 451 9.77 5.41 22.02
N ILE A 452 8.80 5.27 22.92
CA ILE A 452 8.69 6.11 24.12
C ILE A 452 9.89 5.90 25.04
N ASN A 453 10.26 4.66 25.33
CA ASN A 453 11.36 4.34 26.24
C ASN A 453 12.69 4.85 25.68
N VAL A 454 12.93 4.67 24.38
CA VAL A 454 14.14 5.21 23.74
C VAL A 454 14.15 6.74 23.76
N ALA A 455 13.01 7.39 23.54
CA ALA A 455 12.93 8.85 23.66
C ALA A 455 13.24 9.33 25.09
N ILE A 456 12.68 8.69 26.12
CA ILE A 456 12.97 9.01 27.52
C ILE A 456 14.46 8.84 27.82
N GLU A 457 15.04 7.70 27.43
CA GLU A 457 16.45 7.41 27.66
C GLU A 457 17.37 8.42 26.98
N MET A 458 17.13 8.73 25.70
CA MET A 458 17.92 9.73 24.97
C MET A 458 17.78 11.14 25.56
N ALA A 459 16.58 11.51 26.00
CA ALA A 459 16.34 12.80 26.63
C ALA A 459 17.11 12.94 27.95
N GLN A 460 17.07 11.91 28.80
CA GLN A 460 17.68 11.93 30.13
C GLN A 460 19.20 11.77 30.10
N THR A 461 19.73 10.94 29.20
CA THR A 461 21.16 10.56 29.22
C THR A 461 22.01 11.34 28.22
N GLY A 462 21.41 11.86 27.14
CA GLY A 462 22.12 12.60 26.10
C GLY A 462 21.74 14.08 26.08
N ILE A 463 20.46 14.37 25.85
CA ILE A 463 20.00 15.74 25.56
C ILE A 463 20.10 16.64 26.79
N LEU A 464 19.53 16.22 27.92
CA LEU A 464 19.48 17.03 29.14
C LEU A 464 20.89 17.34 29.70
N PRO A 465 21.80 16.35 29.88
CA PRO A 465 23.14 16.64 30.38
C PRO A 465 23.93 17.58 29.46
N THR A 466 23.85 17.38 28.14
CA THR A 466 24.51 18.25 27.16
C THR A 466 23.97 19.68 27.22
N THR A 467 22.64 19.83 27.33
CA THR A 467 22.00 21.15 27.41
C THR A 467 22.40 21.89 28.69
N LEU A 468 22.43 21.19 29.83
CA LEU A 468 22.86 21.78 31.10
C LEU A 468 24.34 22.14 31.11
N GLY A 469 25.20 21.31 30.50
CA GLY A 469 26.61 21.60 30.32
C GLY A 469 26.84 22.87 29.51
N TYR A 470 26.19 22.99 28.35
CA TYR A 470 26.29 24.19 27.51
C TYR A 470 25.72 25.43 28.19
N LEU A 471 24.62 25.30 28.94
CA LEU A 471 24.10 26.41 29.75
C LEU A 471 25.12 26.87 30.79
N GLY A 472 25.83 25.95 31.44
CA GLY A 472 26.91 26.26 32.37
C GLY A 472 28.07 27.02 31.70
N GLU A 473 28.45 26.66 30.47
CA GLU A 473 29.44 27.40 29.68
C GLU A 473 28.97 28.82 29.35
N LEU A 474 27.70 28.99 28.96
CA LEU A 474 27.13 30.30 28.65
C LEU A 474 27.06 31.21 29.88
N VAL A 475 26.68 30.68 31.04
CA VAL A 475 26.68 31.41 32.30
C VAL A 475 28.11 31.84 32.66
N SER A 476 29.06 30.92 32.58
CA SER A 476 30.48 31.20 32.85
C SER A 476 31.03 32.29 31.92
N LEU A 477 30.67 32.25 30.63
CA LEU A 477 31.02 33.28 29.65
C LEU A 477 30.36 34.61 29.98
N GLY A 478 29.08 34.62 30.38
CA GLY A 478 28.36 35.82 30.81
C GLY A 478 29.04 36.51 31.99
N GLU A 479 29.39 35.75 33.03
CA GLU A 479 30.11 36.25 34.21
C GLU A 479 31.52 36.77 33.88
N ALA A 480 32.26 36.06 33.02
CA ALA A 480 33.58 36.50 32.56
C ALA A 480 33.48 37.79 31.72
N SER A 481 32.48 37.87 30.84
CA SER A 481 32.24 39.06 30.01
C SER A 481 31.88 40.28 30.88
N ALA A 482 31.05 40.09 31.91
CA ALA A 482 30.71 41.14 32.88
C ALA A 482 31.95 41.64 33.63
N ARG A 483 32.80 40.74 34.13
CA ARG A 483 34.07 41.09 34.80
C ARG A 483 35.04 41.86 33.90
N LEU A 484 35.01 41.60 32.59
CA LEU A 484 35.88 42.24 31.61
C LEU A 484 35.24 43.45 30.91
N HIS A 485 34.01 43.83 31.27
CA HIS A 485 33.22 44.88 30.63
C HIS A 485 33.02 44.68 29.12
N ILE A 486 32.89 43.43 28.67
CA ILE A 486 32.65 43.06 27.28
C ILE A 486 31.15 42.78 27.11
N SER A 487 30.49 43.48 26.18
CA SER A 487 29.07 43.24 25.89
C SER A 487 28.88 41.93 25.15
N THR A 488 28.03 41.03 25.67
CA THR A 488 27.68 39.77 25.00
C THR A 488 26.21 39.39 25.21
N PRO A 489 25.56 38.69 24.26
CA PRO A 489 24.20 38.19 24.45
C PRO A 489 24.01 37.29 25.67
N ALA A 490 25.10 36.65 26.14
CA ALA A 490 25.08 35.75 27.30
C ALA A 490 24.91 36.47 28.64
N GLN A 491 25.14 37.79 28.72
CA GLN A 491 24.94 38.57 29.95
C GLN A 491 23.50 38.48 30.48
N LYS A 492 22.51 38.36 29.57
CA LYS A 492 21.08 38.19 29.91
C LYS A 492 20.79 36.92 30.72
N LEU A 493 21.69 35.93 30.71
CA LEU A 493 21.54 34.67 31.43
C LEU A 493 22.15 34.72 32.84
N ALA A 494 22.99 35.72 33.13
CA ALA A 494 23.69 35.87 34.40
C ALA A 494 22.93 36.72 35.45
N GLY A 495 21.75 37.24 35.11
CA GLY A 495 20.88 37.95 36.05
C GLY A 495 21.08 39.47 36.17
N GLU A 496 21.56 40.13 35.10
CA GLU A 496 21.45 41.59 34.92
C GLU A 496 20.27 41.98 34.02
#